data_AF-A0A4Q6BSP1-F1
#
_entry.id   AF-A0A4Q6BSP1-F1
#
_cell.length_a   1.000
_cell.length_b   1.000
_cell.length_c   1.000
_cell.angle_alpha   90.00
_cell.angle_beta   90.00
_cell.angle_gamma   90.00
#
_symmetry.space_group_name_H-M   'P 1'
#
loop_
_entity.id
_entity.type
_entity.pdbx_description
1 polymer ?
#
loop_
_entity_poly.entity_id
_entity_poly.type
_entity_poly.pdbx_seq_one_letter_code
_entity_poly.pdbx_strand_id
1 'polypeptide(L)'
;GGASTATTGNIVTRTLAGTAFSETEPNETIAQANAPTLPVNISAEIVARGTEEAPVSDVDSFSFAATAGTTYYVDQLGRNASTLDAIVTLVGPDGEVIEEFDNPDGGTTESFSFTAATAGTYVVQVEGYASPFTGVSTGLYTMYVAAAQ
;
A
#
# COMPACT_ATOMS: atom_id res chain seq x y z
N GLY A 1 -3.58 -26.22 18.41
CA GLY A 1 -4.28 -26.40 17.13
C GLY A 1 -5.38 -25.37 17.04
N GLY A 2 -5.33 -24.50 16.04
CA GLY A 2 -6.34 -23.46 15.85
C GLY A 2 -5.75 -22.20 15.21
N ALA A 3 -5.94 -22.08 13.90
CA ALA A 3 -5.95 -20.86 13.09
C ALA A 3 -4.67 -20.00 13.01
N SER A 4 -3.74 -20.38 12.13
CA SER A 4 -2.80 -19.47 11.47
C SER A 4 -2.80 -19.62 9.93
N THR A 5 -3.71 -20.41 9.38
CA THR A 5 -3.73 -20.75 7.94
C THR A 5 -4.83 -20.03 7.17
N ALA A 6 -5.77 -19.36 7.84
CA ALA A 6 -6.89 -18.67 7.21
C ALA A 6 -6.50 -17.31 6.60
N THR A 7 -5.55 -16.59 7.20
CA THR A 7 -5.10 -15.27 6.71
C THR A 7 -4.29 -15.42 5.42
N THR A 8 -3.37 -16.38 5.35
CA THR A 8 -2.54 -16.63 4.15
C THR A 8 -3.37 -17.18 2.98
N GLY A 9 -4.40 -18.00 3.25
CA GLY A 9 -5.28 -18.54 2.22
C GLY A 9 -6.15 -17.50 1.51
N ASN A 10 -6.59 -16.46 2.23
CA ASN A 10 -7.44 -15.41 1.70
C ASN A 10 -6.64 -14.35 0.92
N ILE A 11 -5.40 -14.06 1.35
CA ILE A 11 -4.48 -13.17 0.64
C ILE A 11 -4.03 -13.78 -0.69
N VAL A 12 -3.70 -15.07 -0.72
CA VAL A 12 -3.24 -15.76 -1.94
C VAL A 12 -4.37 -15.94 -2.98
N THR A 13 -5.63 -16.07 -2.56
CA THR A 13 -6.78 -16.17 -3.49
C THR A 13 -7.23 -14.82 -4.05
N ARG A 14 -7.02 -13.72 -3.33
CA ARG A 14 -7.37 -12.35 -3.79
C ARG A 14 -6.35 -11.78 -4.78
N THR A 15 -5.08 -12.13 -4.63
CA THR A 15 -3.99 -11.73 -5.54
C THR A 15 -4.17 -12.27 -6.99
N LEU A 16 -5.08 -13.21 -7.24
CA LEU A 16 -5.33 -13.77 -8.60
C LEU A 16 -6.47 -13.08 -9.37
N ALA A 17 -7.22 -12.15 -8.75
CA ALA A 17 -8.40 -11.54 -9.37
C ALA A 17 -8.12 -10.17 -10.03
N GLY A 18 -7.04 -9.49 -9.62
CA GLY A 18 -6.70 -8.15 -10.12
C GLY A 18 -5.91 -8.16 -11.43
N THR A 19 -6.08 -7.10 -12.22
CA THR A 19 -5.21 -6.85 -13.39
C THR A 19 -3.81 -6.49 -12.90
N ALA A 20 -2.77 -7.06 -13.52
CA ALA A 20 -1.39 -6.71 -13.19
C ALA A 20 -1.09 -5.26 -13.59
N PHE A 21 -0.46 -4.52 -12.69
CA PHE A 21 0.02 -3.17 -12.89
C PHE A 21 1.44 -3.05 -12.35
N SER A 22 2.31 -2.37 -13.06
CA SER A 22 3.62 -1.96 -12.56
C SER A 22 3.59 -0.46 -12.36
N GLU A 23 4.13 0.01 -11.25
CA GLU A 23 4.23 1.45 -10.99
C GLU A 23 5.00 2.19 -12.09
N THR A 24 4.84 3.51 -12.09
CA THR A 24 5.61 4.38 -12.97
C THR A 24 5.99 5.65 -12.24
N GLU A 25 7.30 5.84 -12.07
CA GLU A 25 7.88 7.05 -11.50
C GLU A 25 7.87 8.25 -12.48
N PRO A 26 7.79 9.50 -11.98
CA PRO A 26 7.67 9.88 -10.56
C PRO A 26 6.23 9.78 -10.05
N ASN A 27 5.99 9.22 -8.86
CA ASN A 27 4.67 9.09 -8.23
C ASN A 27 4.62 9.51 -6.75
N GLU A 28 5.55 10.37 -6.29
CA GLU A 28 5.78 10.71 -4.88
C GLU A 28 4.66 11.54 -4.23
N THR A 29 3.74 12.06 -5.04
CA THR A 29 2.65 12.92 -4.57
C THR A 29 1.30 12.43 -5.05
N ILE A 30 0.25 12.81 -4.31
CA ILE A 30 -1.16 12.59 -4.69
C ILE A 30 -1.45 13.06 -6.13
N ALA A 31 -0.85 14.18 -6.56
CA ALA A 31 -1.05 14.72 -7.90
C ALA A 31 -0.36 13.90 -9.01
N GLN A 32 0.65 13.11 -8.64
CA GLN A 32 1.42 12.24 -9.52
C GLN A 32 1.01 10.77 -9.40
N ALA A 33 0.01 10.47 -8.56
CA ALA A 33 -0.37 9.11 -8.25
C ALA A 33 -0.68 8.29 -9.51
N ASN A 34 -0.13 7.08 -9.57
CA ASN A 34 -0.51 6.10 -10.58
C ASN A 34 -2.00 5.75 -10.42
N ALA A 35 -2.74 5.58 -11.52
CA ALA A 35 -4.21 5.42 -11.47
C ALA A 35 -4.67 4.11 -12.11
N PRO A 36 -4.35 2.94 -11.52
CA PRO A 36 -4.81 1.67 -12.06
C PRO A 36 -6.32 1.45 -11.87
N THR A 37 -6.90 0.56 -12.68
CA THR A 37 -8.32 0.18 -12.59
C THR A 37 -8.49 -1.03 -11.66
N LEU A 38 -9.48 -0.97 -10.75
CA LEU A 38 -9.75 -2.07 -9.82
C LEU A 38 -10.56 -3.23 -10.45
N PRO A 39 -10.39 -4.47 -9.99
CA PRO A 39 -9.36 -4.92 -9.04
C PRO A 39 -7.97 -4.92 -9.68
N VAL A 40 -6.94 -4.58 -8.90
CA VAL A 40 -5.55 -4.46 -9.38
C VAL A 40 -4.57 -5.22 -8.49
N ASN A 41 -3.55 -5.80 -9.11
CA ASN A 41 -2.33 -6.30 -8.47
C ASN A 41 -1.16 -5.42 -8.91
N ILE A 42 -0.68 -4.56 -8.04
CA ILE A 42 0.43 -3.64 -8.27
C ILE A 42 1.73 -4.34 -7.89
N SER A 43 2.77 -4.21 -8.71
CA SER A 43 4.16 -4.56 -8.38
C SER A 43 4.99 -3.28 -8.39
N ALA A 44 5.72 -3.03 -7.30
CA ALA A 44 6.37 -1.76 -7.01
C ALA A 44 7.62 -1.94 -6.12
N GLU A 45 8.44 -0.91 -6.02
CA GLU A 45 9.69 -0.84 -5.27
C GLU A 45 9.84 0.51 -4.56
N ILE A 46 9.78 0.52 -3.22
CA ILE A 46 10.21 1.69 -2.45
C ILE A 46 11.73 1.79 -2.55
N VAL A 47 12.25 2.81 -3.24
CA VAL A 47 13.69 3.07 -3.35
C VAL A 47 14.10 4.26 -2.49
N ALA A 48 14.67 3.98 -1.33
CA ALA A 48 15.32 5.03 -0.54
C ALA A 48 16.63 5.48 -1.22
N ARG A 49 16.76 6.78 -1.50
CA ARG A 49 17.96 7.41 -2.06
C ARG A 49 18.47 8.46 -1.07
N GLY A 50 19.74 8.44 -0.70
CA GLY A 50 20.29 9.50 0.16
C GLY A 50 21.35 9.00 1.12
N THR A 51 21.69 9.85 2.09
CA THR A 51 22.61 9.53 3.19
C THR A 51 21.82 9.36 4.49
N GLU A 52 22.39 8.71 5.51
CA GLU A 52 21.75 8.62 6.83
C GLU A 52 21.32 9.99 7.40
N GLU A 53 22.10 11.05 7.14
CA GLU A 53 21.82 12.42 7.61
C GLU A 53 20.77 13.18 6.76
N ALA A 54 20.42 12.66 5.58
CA ALA A 54 19.50 13.28 4.65
C ALA A 54 18.88 12.21 3.73
N PRO A 55 18.04 11.32 4.29
CA PRO A 55 17.37 10.30 3.50
C PRO A 55 16.31 10.98 2.62
N VAL A 56 16.30 10.66 1.33
CA VAL A 56 15.15 10.87 0.45
C VAL A 56 14.46 9.51 0.36
N SER A 57 13.33 9.36 1.01
CA SER A 57 12.51 8.16 0.85
C SER A 57 11.63 8.30 -0.37
N ASP A 58 11.44 7.19 -1.07
CA ASP A 58 10.35 7.02 -2.03
C ASP A 58 9.00 7.04 -1.32
N VAL A 59 7.98 7.48 -2.05
CA VAL A 59 6.57 7.39 -1.62
C VAL A 59 5.74 6.98 -2.82
N ASP A 60 5.27 5.74 -2.88
CA ASP A 60 4.50 5.32 -4.05
C ASP A 60 3.02 5.67 -3.86
N SER A 61 2.50 6.57 -4.68
CA SER A 61 1.08 6.98 -4.61
C SER A 61 0.23 6.28 -5.68
N PHE A 62 -0.85 5.62 -5.25
CA PHE A 62 -1.83 4.97 -6.14
C PHE A 62 -3.25 5.47 -5.89
N SER A 63 -3.90 5.97 -6.93
CA SER A 63 -5.26 6.49 -6.87
C SER A 63 -6.27 5.51 -7.48
N PHE A 64 -7.49 5.52 -6.94
CA PHE A 64 -8.63 4.81 -7.53
C PHE A 64 -9.95 5.53 -7.22
N ALA A 65 -10.94 5.34 -8.09
CA ALA A 65 -12.29 5.85 -7.86
C ALA A 65 -13.06 4.92 -6.90
N ALA A 66 -13.59 5.48 -5.82
CA ALA A 66 -14.41 4.78 -4.84
C ALA A 66 -15.87 5.22 -4.89
N THR A 67 -16.77 4.29 -4.56
CA THR A 67 -18.21 4.54 -4.43
C THR A 67 -18.59 4.61 -2.95
N ALA A 68 -19.44 5.59 -2.58
CA ALA A 68 -19.91 5.76 -1.22
C ALA A 68 -20.63 4.49 -0.71
N GLY A 69 -20.30 4.07 0.51
CA GLY A 69 -20.86 2.87 1.15
C GLY A 69 -20.23 1.56 0.69
N THR A 70 -19.31 1.57 -0.28
CA THR A 70 -18.58 0.36 -0.71
C THR A 70 -17.36 0.16 0.19
N THR A 71 -17.18 -1.07 0.67
CA THR A 71 -15.97 -1.50 1.37
C THR A 71 -14.90 -1.88 0.36
N TYR A 72 -13.66 -1.46 0.61
CA TYR A 72 -12.48 -1.79 -0.19
C TYR A 72 -11.46 -2.53 0.68
N TYR A 73 -10.71 -3.42 0.05
CA TYR A 73 -9.59 -4.14 0.64
C TYR A 73 -8.29 -3.65 0.04
N VAL A 74 -7.29 -3.45 0.89
CA VAL A 74 -5.91 -3.15 0.51
C VAL A 74 -5.01 -4.16 1.22
N ASP A 75 -4.22 -4.88 0.43
CA ASP A 75 -3.25 -5.86 0.93
C ASP A 75 -1.88 -5.53 0.35
N GLN A 76 -0.99 -4.94 1.15
CA GLN A 76 0.40 -4.71 0.80
C GLN A 76 1.26 -5.86 1.31
N LEU A 77 2.09 -6.46 0.46
CA LEU A 77 3.00 -7.54 0.83
C LEU A 77 4.41 -7.32 0.28
N GLY A 78 5.41 -7.30 1.16
CA GLY A 78 6.83 -7.37 0.80
C GLY A 78 7.16 -8.64 0.00
N ARG A 79 8.07 -8.54 -0.97
CA ARG A 79 8.48 -9.62 -1.88
C ARG A 79 9.99 -9.85 -1.87
N ASN A 80 10.43 -11.01 -2.35
CA ASN A 80 11.85 -11.33 -2.56
C ASN A 80 12.75 -11.09 -1.33
N ALA A 81 12.27 -11.45 -0.13
CA ALA A 81 12.94 -11.16 1.14
C ALA A 81 13.17 -9.66 1.40
N SER A 82 12.24 -8.82 0.91
CA SER A 82 12.17 -7.40 1.22
C SER A 82 12.30 -7.15 2.72
N THR A 83 13.06 -6.13 3.07
CA THR A 83 13.19 -5.60 4.43
C THR A 83 12.32 -4.37 4.63
N LEU A 84 11.39 -4.10 3.69
CA LEU A 84 10.46 -2.99 3.77
C LEU A 84 9.54 -3.19 4.98
N ASP A 85 9.76 -2.36 5.99
CA ASP A 85 8.80 -2.03 7.04
C ASP A 85 7.95 -0.88 6.49
N ALA A 86 6.75 -1.16 6.01
CA ALA A 86 5.97 -0.18 5.26
C ALA A 86 4.96 0.54 6.16
N ILE A 87 4.86 1.84 5.94
CA ILE A 87 3.71 2.62 6.37
C ILE A 87 2.79 2.78 5.15
N VAL A 88 1.52 2.44 5.33
CA VAL A 88 0.50 2.64 4.30
C VAL A 88 -0.49 3.70 4.75
N THR A 89 -0.58 4.80 4.02
CA THR A 89 -1.48 5.92 4.32
C THR A 89 -2.66 5.95 3.36
N LEU A 90 -3.88 6.02 3.89
CA LEU A 90 -5.10 6.23 3.12
C LEU A 90 -5.50 7.70 3.14
N VAL A 91 -5.61 8.29 1.96
CA VAL A 91 -6.03 9.69 1.75
C VAL A 91 -7.40 9.74 1.09
N GLY A 92 -8.27 10.61 1.63
CA GLY A 92 -9.62 10.81 1.16
C GLY A 92 -9.73 11.71 -0.08
N PRO A 93 -10.95 11.83 -0.67
CA PRO A 93 -11.19 12.67 -1.85
C PRO A 93 -11.00 14.17 -1.63
N ASP A 94 -10.98 14.63 -0.38
CA ASP A 94 -10.66 15.99 0.04
C ASP A 94 -9.15 16.24 0.13
N GLY A 95 -8.33 15.21 -0.01
CA GLY A 95 -6.87 15.28 0.14
C GLY A 95 -6.39 15.13 1.58
N GLU A 96 -7.29 14.88 2.53
CA GLU A 96 -6.95 14.68 3.95
C GLU A 96 -6.62 13.22 4.25
N VAL A 97 -5.69 12.99 5.16
CA VAL A 97 -5.37 11.65 5.67
C VAL A 97 -6.55 11.12 6.47
N ILE A 98 -7.03 9.95 6.10
CA ILE A 98 -8.09 9.24 6.82
C ILE A 98 -7.47 8.38 7.91
N GLU A 99 -6.47 7.58 7.54
CA GLU A 99 -5.84 6.61 8.44
C GLU A 99 -4.45 6.23 7.92
N GLU A 100 -3.57 5.91 8.86
CA GLU A 100 -2.23 5.39 8.62
C GLU A 100 -2.15 3.98 9.21
N PHE A 101 -1.60 3.04 8.44
CA PHE A 101 -1.47 1.64 8.80
C PHE A 101 0.01 1.29 8.90
N ASP A 102 0.44 1.02 10.12
CA ASP A 102 1.78 0.56 10.47
C ASP A 102 1.63 -0.65 11.39
N ASN A 103 2.22 -1.78 11.01
CA ASN A 103 2.10 -3.01 11.79
C ASN A 103 3.13 -3.00 12.94
N PRO A 104 2.71 -2.87 14.21
CA PRO A 104 3.63 -2.67 15.33
C PRO A 104 4.54 -3.87 15.61
N ASP A 105 4.25 -5.04 15.03
CA ASP A 105 5.08 -6.24 15.15
C ASP A 105 6.28 -6.25 14.17
N GLY A 106 6.42 -5.23 13.30
CA GLY A 106 7.54 -5.05 12.36
C GLY A 106 7.53 -6.06 11.20
N GLY A 107 6.33 -6.45 10.75
CA GLY A 107 6.15 -7.32 9.58
C GLY A 107 6.21 -6.52 8.27
N THR A 108 6.51 -7.18 7.16
CA THR A 108 6.59 -6.54 5.82
C THR A 108 5.22 -6.52 5.11
N THR A 109 4.13 -6.39 5.86
CA THR A 109 2.78 -6.64 5.34
C THR A 109 1.72 -5.89 6.13
N GLU A 110 0.95 -5.12 5.38
CA GLU A 110 -0.07 -4.19 5.85
C GLU A 110 -1.36 -4.54 5.09
N SER A 111 -2.33 -5.08 5.81
CA SER A 111 -3.61 -5.50 5.25
C SER A 111 -4.74 -4.84 6.02
N PHE A 112 -5.61 -4.13 5.32
CA PHE A 112 -6.75 -3.45 5.93
C PHE A 112 -7.95 -3.40 4.98
N SER A 113 -9.09 -2.98 5.54
CA SER A 113 -10.28 -2.68 4.77
C SER A 113 -10.93 -1.41 5.29
N PHE A 114 -11.46 -0.59 4.40
CA PHE A 114 -12.19 0.61 4.77
C PHE A 114 -13.49 0.71 3.96
N THR A 115 -14.48 1.41 4.51
CA THR A 115 -15.72 1.73 3.78
C THR A 115 -15.67 3.19 3.38
N ALA A 116 -15.74 3.45 2.07
CA ALA A 116 -15.71 4.82 1.56
C ALA A 116 -16.95 5.59 2.03
N ALA A 117 -16.77 6.59 2.90
CA ALA A 117 -17.88 7.40 3.41
C ALA A 117 -18.53 8.25 2.31
N THR A 118 -17.72 8.71 1.34
CA THR A 118 -18.13 9.53 0.21
C THR A 118 -17.60 8.92 -1.09
N ALA A 119 -18.30 9.16 -2.20
CA ALA A 119 -17.77 8.82 -3.51
C ALA A 119 -16.69 9.82 -3.91
N GLY A 120 -15.65 9.36 -4.61
CA GLY A 120 -14.55 10.22 -5.05
C GLY A 120 -13.27 9.44 -5.29
N THR A 121 -12.19 10.15 -5.59
CA THR A 121 -10.86 9.56 -5.75
C THR A 121 -10.23 9.39 -4.39
N TYR A 122 -9.82 8.17 -4.05
CA TYR A 122 -9.00 7.87 -2.88
C TYR A 122 -7.58 7.61 -3.35
N VAL A 123 -6.60 7.87 -2.47
CA VAL A 123 -5.20 7.57 -2.72
C VAL A 123 -4.66 6.70 -1.60
N VAL A 124 -3.91 5.67 -1.96
CA VAL A 124 -3.09 4.88 -1.04
C VAL A 124 -1.65 5.26 -1.31
N GLN A 125 -0.95 5.73 -0.28
CA GLN A 125 0.49 6.01 -0.33
C GLN A 125 1.22 4.93 0.45
N VAL A 126 2.31 4.43 -0.11
CA VAL A 126 3.19 3.46 0.54
C VAL A 126 4.55 4.11 0.71
N GLU A 127 5.11 4.06 1.91
CA GLU A 127 6.47 4.53 2.18
C GLU A 127 7.19 3.57 3.14
N GLY A 128 8.52 3.65 3.16
CA GLY A 128 9.31 2.89 4.12
C GLY A 128 9.43 3.62 5.46
N TYR A 129 9.21 2.91 6.57
CA TYR A 129 9.46 3.44 7.91
C TYR A 129 10.92 3.87 8.05
N ALA A 130 11.12 5.13 8.44
CA ALA A 130 12.43 5.71 8.68
C ALA A 130 12.75 5.71 10.17
N SER A 131 13.44 4.65 10.63
CA SER A 131 13.89 4.55 12.02
C SER A 131 15.23 5.26 12.22
N PRO A 132 15.42 6.01 13.33
CA PRO A 132 16.70 6.61 13.66
C PRO A 132 17.79 5.58 14.00
N PHE A 133 17.45 4.30 14.16
CA PHE A 133 18.39 3.24 14.53
C PHE A 133 18.79 2.33 13.38
N THR A 134 17.90 2.13 12.40
CA THR A 134 18.10 1.20 11.29
C THR A 134 18.12 1.88 9.93
N GLY A 135 17.81 3.19 9.86
CA GLY A 135 17.69 3.93 8.62
C GLY A 135 16.33 3.76 7.95
N VAL A 136 16.26 4.15 6.68
CA VAL A 136 15.07 4.06 5.82
C VAL A 136 14.87 2.64 5.30
N SER A 137 13.65 2.13 5.45
CA SER A 137 13.22 0.83 4.91
C SER A 137 12.98 0.92 3.40
N THR A 138 13.44 -0.09 2.65
CA THR A 138 13.36 -0.15 1.18
C THR A 138 13.07 -1.58 0.74
N GLY A 139 12.48 -1.74 -0.44
CA GLY A 139 12.39 -3.03 -1.10
C GLY A 139 11.15 -3.20 -1.97
N LEU A 140 11.14 -4.34 -2.66
CA LEU A 140 10.04 -4.74 -3.53
C LEU A 140 8.81 -5.15 -2.73
N TYR A 141 7.64 -4.76 -3.21
CA TYR A 141 6.36 -5.20 -2.69
C TYR A 141 5.34 -5.42 -3.80
N THR A 142 4.21 -6.02 -3.41
CA THR A 142 2.99 -6.04 -4.21
C THR A 142 1.85 -5.44 -3.42
N MET A 143 0.94 -4.72 -4.07
CA MET A 143 -0.28 -4.23 -3.43
C MET A 143 -1.51 -4.69 -4.21
N TYR A 144 -2.45 -5.33 -3.52
CA TYR A 144 -3.76 -5.65 -4.09
C TYR A 144 -4.80 -4.64 -3.60
N VAL A 145 -5.60 -4.12 -4.54
CA VAL A 145 -6.73 -3.23 -4.20
C VAL A 145 -7.99 -3.70 -4.92
N ALA A 146 -9.09 -3.85 -4.18
CA ALA A 146 -10.38 -4.21 -4.75
C ALA A 146 -11.57 -3.83 -3.86
N ALA A 147 -12.74 -3.63 -4.48
CA ALA A 147 -14.00 -3.58 -3.75
C ALA A 147 -14.35 -4.96 -3.16
N ALA A 148 -14.95 -4.96 -1.97
CA ALA A 148 -15.58 -6.12 -1.38
C ALA A 148 -16.77 -6.57 -2.24
N GLN A 149 -16.92 -7.88 -2.40
CA GLN A 149 -18.09 -8.47 -3.06
C GLN A 149 -19.31 -8.54 -2.14
#